data_AF-A0A9P8ZVT8-F1
#
_entry.id   AF-A0A9P8ZVT8-F1
#
_cell.length_a   1.000
_cell.length_b   1.000
_cell.length_c   1.000
_cell.angle_alpha   90.00
_cell.angle_beta   90.00
_cell.angle_gamma   90.00
#
_symmetry.space_group_name_H-M   'P 1'
#
loop_
_entity.id
_entity.type
_entity.pdbx_description
1 polymer ?
#
loop_
_entity_poly.entity_id
_entity_poly.type
_entity_poly.pdbx_seq_one_letter_code
_entity_poly.pdbx_strand_id
1 'polypeptide(L)'
;MAHQMARAFRQEGFNRGIGVIFENDGVLRHIHAALVGQPNDEPPKSVNTTQKKVAALLVHLFQILLERGHLFKALRDNELFWDTIAPEWPLSQDLSAQYLQAISKVYVNGRKAFISDPRNMKSTPNAKGSLKEALDAWVPIYDEVIAMGPIQSITLPILLPAAEHLATDLNSLKLANGPVYCFPSYLNAREYAWISDPFVKWELEHCLPKIPYMPGHKSKVPALPDNVAIPQFSQLFLCYSELARLDPPTSSFTVFMAPIGFRDSKEKANWFHATGSYSKRHATIDEFFDYAVHMIQEGGKSIVIGMVTYWMNEQWEYLDFYDSEKKFPEQTRAQYWNDNCIRYGIGLAVRKNPDGKGGLQLIMHDTTFHQITAMFRDIIDQPGGIGDESLDEQLKHMQDWRAAIAKSAYERMNDRGVELWYGGMAPNLLSKIVGIELNPKDSVNMTCAWVWDTVNGYFPDPAANDPDLELMVWGFQREVIHDDKMAIIETFCKKVKEEKAYMKYPKDIMAADAKDDEEEEEAEDDEYDCDRASDENYIE
;
A
#
# COMPACT_ATOMS: atom_id res chain seq x y z
N MET A 1 21.87 -3.29 27.72
CA MET A 1 21.18 -3.19 26.43
C MET A 1 20.37 -1.89 26.27
N ALA A 2 19.34 -1.61 27.09
CA ALA A 2 18.53 -0.37 27.00
C ALA A 2 19.34 0.94 27.03
N HIS A 3 20.41 1.02 27.85
CA HIS A 3 21.28 2.20 27.90
C HIS A 3 22.08 2.43 26.61
N GLN A 4 22.47 1.35 25.90
CA GLN A 4 23.16 1.45 24.60
C GLN A 4 22.17 1.84 23.49
N MET A 5 20.95 1.28 23.51
CA MET A 5 19.86 1.68 22.60
C MET A 5 19.55 3.17 22.75
N ALA A 6 19.38 3.66 23.98
CA ALA A 6 19.11 5.07 24.24
C ALA A 6 20.25 6.02 23.80
N ARG A 7 21.51 5.54 23.78
CA ARG A 7 22.64 6.33 23.28
C ARG A 7 22.60 6.51 21.76
N ALA A 8 22.08 5.55 21.00
CA ALA A 8 21.94 5.66 19.54
C ALA A 8 21.02 6.81 19.11
N PHE A 9 20.04 7.16 19.95
CA PHE A 9 19.08 8.22 19.69
C PHE A 9 19.53 9.62 20.15
N ARG A 10 20.70 9.72 20.82
CA ARG A 10 21.26 11.02 21.19
C ARG A 10 21.87 11.67 19.97
N GLN A 11 21.26 12.76 19.54
CA GLN A 11 21.68 13.56 18.41
C GLN A 11 22.28 14.88 18.93
N GLU A 12 23.30 15.39 18.24
CA GLU A 12 23.93 16.65 18.59
C GLU A 12 22.98 17.83 18.35
N GLY A 13 22.98 18.84 19.23
CA GLY A 13 22.09 20.01 19.13
C GLY A 13 20.69 19.82 19.72
N PHE A 14 20.53 18.85 20.61
CA PHE A 14 19.31 18.51 21.32
C PHE A 14 19.57 18.40 22.82
N ASN A 15 18.77 19.09 23.63
CA ASN A 15 18.87 19.00 25.08
C ASN A 15 17.91 17.92 25.56
N ARG A 16 18.45 16.77 25.96
CA ARG A 16 17.72 15.80 26.80
C ARG A 16 18.64 15.19 27.84
N GLY A 17 18.15 15.16 29.07
CA GLY A 17 18.82 14.54 30.20
C GLY A 17 19.07 13.04 29.97
N ILE A 18 19.98 12.48 30.75
CA ILE A 18 20.26 11.04 30.76
C ILE A 18 19.03 10.35 31.37
N GLY A 19 18.02 10.04 30.56
CA GLY A 19 16.81 9.35 31.03
C GLY A 19 15.65 9.50 30.07
N VAL A 20 15.39 8.42 29.32
CA VAL A 20 14.11 8.08 28.68
C VAL A 20 13.67 9.01 27.53
N ILE A 21 14.18 8.73 26.32
CA ILE A 21 13.78 9.39 25.06
C ILE A 21 12.32 9.05 24.69
N PHE A 22 11.83 7.89 25.14
CA PHE A 22 10.44 7.44 25.04
C PHE A 22 10.04 6.88 26.39
N GLU A 23 8.96 7.37 27.00
CA GLU A 23 8.50 7.05 28.37
C GLU A 23 8.30 5.54 28.65
N ASN A 24 8.24 4.72 27.60
CA ASN A 24 7.99 3.29 27.66
C ASN A 24 9.12 2.50 26.96
N ASP A 25 9.75 1.57 27.68
CA ASP A 25 10.82 0.70 27.18
C ASP A 25 10.39 -0.21 26.01
N GLY A 26 9.09 -0.49 25.88
CA GLY A 26 8.50 -1.19 24.74
C GLY A 26 8.49 -0.33 23.48
N VAL A 27 8.14 0.95 23.60
CA VAL A 27 8.17 1.94 22.51
C VAL A 27 9.60 2.11 22.00
N LEU A 28 10.56 2.30 22.92
CA LEU A 28 11.97 2.42 22.56
C LEU A 28 12.49 1.18 21.82
N ARG A 29 12.08 -0.02 22.22
CA ARG A 29 12.48 -1.27 21.56
C ARG A 29 11.93 -1.38 20.13
N HIS A 30 10.66 -1.06 19.92
CA HIS A 30 10.06 -1.07 18.57
C HIS A 30 10.71 -0.04 17.65
N ILE A 31 10.91 1.19 18.13
CA ILE A 31 11.56 2.26 17.36
C ILE A 31 13.02 1.90 17.07
N HIS A 32 13.73 1.29 18.03
CA HIS A 32 15.09 0.80 17.81
C HIS A 32 15.12 -0.30 16.75
N ALA A 33 14.24 -1.30 16.84
CA ALA A 33 14.17 -2.36 15.86
C ALA A 33 13.87 -1.83 14.45
N ALA A 34 12.97 -0.85 14.33
CA ALA A 34 12.62 -0.22 13.06
C ALA A 34 13.75 0.60 12.44
N LEU A 35 14.56 1.31 13.23
CA LEU A 35 15.61 2.21 12.72
C LEU A 35 16.98 1.56 12.59
N VAL A 36 17.28 0.62 13.49
CA VAL A 36 18.61 0.01 13.59
C VAL A 36 18.62 -1.39 12.99
N GLY A 37 17.52 -2.15 13.12
CA GLY A 37 17.42 -3.59 12.81
C GLY A 37 17.23 -4.42 14.08
N GLN A 38 16.92 -5.72 13.95
CA GLN A 38 16.89 -6.59 15.13
C GLN A 38 18.32 -6.82 15.64
N PRO A 39 18.54 -6.90 16.97
CA PRO A 39 19.87 -7.07 17.54
C PRO A 39 20.60 -8.36 17.13
N ASN A 40 19.93 -9.28 16.42
CA ASN A 40 20.48 -10.55 15.98
C ASN A 40 20.96 -10.54 14.51
N ASP A 41 20.63 -9.52 13.72
CA ASP A 41 20.81 -9.56 12.26
C ASP A 41 22.23 -9.15 11.80
N GLU A 42 23.02 -8.49 12.65
CA GLU A 42 24.37 -8.02 12.31
C GLU A 42 25.30 -7.95 13.55
N PRO A 43 26.63 -8.10 13.38
CA PRO A 43 27.57 -7.89 14.48
C PRO A 43 27.44 -6.48 15.06
N PRO A 44 27.72 -6.29 16.37
CA PRO A 44 27.44 -5.04 17.07
C PRO A 44 28.19 -3.86 16.42
N LYS A 45 27.47 -3.05 15.65
CA LYS A 45 27.97 -1.81 15.06
C LYS A 45 28.37 -0.85 16.18
N SER A 46 29.46 -0.10 15.98
CA SER A 46 29.90 0.91 16.94
C SER A 46 28.77 1.91 17.23
N VAL A 47 28.64 2.39 18.47
CA VAL A 47 27.60 3.36 18.87
C VAL A 47 27.58 4.57 17.95
N ASN A 48 28.75 5.04 17.50
CA ASN A 48 28.87 6.17 16.58
C ASN A 48 28.29 5.86 15.19
N THR A 49 28.48 4.64 14.68
CA THR A 49 27.91 4.21 13.40
C THR A 49 26.39 4.17 13.48
N THR A 50 25.85 3.63 14.57
CA THR A 50 24.41 3.56 14.82
C THR A 50 23.81 4.96 14.98
N GLN A 51 24.48 5.86 15.71
CA GLN A 51 24.06 7.26 15.84
C GLN A 51 23.98 7.98 14.49
N LYS A 52 24.97 7.79 13.61
CA LYS A 52 24.96 8.36 12.26
C LYS A 52 23.82 7.80 11.39
N LYS A 53 23.57 6.49 11.44
CA LYS A 53 22.44 5.84 10.75
C LYS A 53 21.10 6.43 11.21
N VAL A 54 20.90 6.51 12.54
CA VAL A 54 19.70 7.11 13.13
C VAL A 54 19.56 8.58 12.75
N ALA A 55 20.66 9.35 12.75
CA ALA A 55 20.66 10.76 12.34
C ALA A 55 20.17 10.92 10.89
N ALA A 56 20.71 10.12 9.96
CA ALA A 56 20.32 10.16 8.56
C ALA A 56 18.84 9.78 8.35
N LEU A 57 18.36 8.75 9.04
CA LEU A 57 16.95 8.35 8.99
C LEU A 57 16.02 9.42 9.55
N LEU A 58 16.42 10.11 10.63
CA LEU A 58 15.66 11.22 11.19
C LEU A 58 15.67 12.44 10.27
N VAL A 59 16.80 12.76 9.63
CA VAL A 59 16.86 13.81 8.60
C VAL A 59 15.83 13.52 7.52
N HIS A 60 15.80 12.28 7.02
CA HIS A 60 14.85 11.85 5.99
C HIS A 60 13.40 11.98 6.48
N LEU A 61 13.09 11.56 7.71
CA LEU A 61 11.75 11.75 8.30
C LEU A 61 11.34 13.23 8.29
N PHE A 62 12.20 14.12 8.79
CA PHE A 62 11.86 15.54 8.88
C PHE A 62 11.80 16.22 7.50
N GLN A 63 12.54 15.72 6.51
CA GLN A 63 12.38 16.15 5.12
C GLN A 63 11.00 15.76 4.58
N ILE A 64 10.58 14.50 4.76
CA ILE A 64 9.21 14.06 4.41
C ILE A 64 8.18 14.95 5.13
N LEU A 65 8.32 15.17 6.43
CA LEU A 65 7.40 16.03 7.20
C LEU A 65 7.31 17.46 6.63
N LEU A 66 8.44 18.05 6.24
CA LEU A 66 8.48 19.38 5.63
C LEU A 66 7.77 19.39 4.27
N GLU A 67 8.04 18.41 3.41
CA GLU A 67 7.35 18.25 2.13
C GLU A 67 5.83 18.07 2.32
N ARG A 68 5.44 17.39 3.41
CA ARG A 68 4.04 17.14 3.80
C ARG A 68 3.45 18.19 4.75
N GLY A 69 4.13 19.31 4.98
CA GLY A 69 3.70 20.29 5.99
C GLY A 69 2.31 20.86 5.73
N HIS A 70 1.90 20.95 4.47
CA HIS A 70 0.54 21.35 4.09
C HIS A 70 -0.52 20.33 4.51
N LEU A 71 -0.24 19.03 4.35
CA LEU A 71 -1.15 17.95 4.78
C LEU A 71 -1.20 17.87 6.31
N PHE A 72 -0.06 18.07 6.99
CA PHE A 72 -0.02 18.14 8.45
C PHE A 72 -0.93 19.25 9.00
N LYS A 73 -0.92 20.42 8.34
CA LYS A 73 -1.83 21.53 8.65
C LYS A 73 -3.28 21.19 8.38
N ALA A 74 -3.58 20.58 7.23
CA ALA A 74 -4.94 20.18 6.87
C ALA A 74 -5.53 19.16 7.85
N LEU A 75 -4.72 18.19 8.27
CA LEU A 75 -5.14 17.10 9.14
C LEU A 75 -4.95 17.39 10.64
N ARG A 76 -4.37 18.54 11.00
CA ARG A 76 -4.12 19.01 12.38
C ARG A 76 -3.60 17.92 13.34
N ASP A 77 -2.49 17.27 12.97
CA ASP A 77 -1.86 16.19 13.76
C ASP A 77 -2.75 14.94 13.97
N ASN A 78 -3.75 14.72 13.10
CA ASN A 78 -4.56 13.51 13.09
C ASN A 78 -3.74 12.27 12.71
N GLU A 79 -4.12 11.10 13.24
CA GLU A 79 -3.47 9.80 12.99
C GLU A 79 -3.30 9.49 11.49
N LEU A 80 -4.27 9.87 10.66
CA LEU A 80 -4.23 9.67 9.21
C LEU A 80 -3.03 10.36 8.54
N PHE A 81 -2.59 11.52 9.04
CA PHE A 81 -1.37 12.15 8.53
C PHE A 81 -0.15 11.24 8.74
N TRP A 82 -0.04 10.69 9.94
CA TRP A 82 1.09 9.84 10.29
C TRP A 82 1.04 8.52 9.51
N ASP A 83 -0.15 7.99 9.24
CA ASP A 83 -0.33 6.83 8.36
C ASP A 83 0.07 7.12 6.90
N THR A 84 -0.09 8.35 6.41
CA THR A 84 0.39 8.70 5.04
C THR A 84 1.89 8.77 4.90
N ILE A 85 2.60 9.21 5.95
CA ILE A 85 4.06 9.34 5.88
C ILE A 85 4.77 8.02 6.22
N ALA A 86 4.12 7.12 6.96
CA ALA A 86 4.69 5.83 7.35
C ALA A 86 5.20 4.98 6.17
N PRO A 87 4.52 4.93 5.00
CA PRO A 87 5.00 4.31 3.77
C PRO A 87 6.25 4.93 3.15
N GLU A 88 6.44 6.24 3.30
CA GLU A 88 7.53 6.97 2.67
C GLU A 88 8.85 6.86 3.45
N TRP A 89 8.80 6.45 4.71
CA TRP A 89 9.97 6.35 5.56
C TRP A 89 10.61 4.94 5.48
N PRO A 90 11.86 4.80 4.97
CA PRO A 90 12.50 3.52 4.69
C PRO A 90 13.03 2.90 5.98
N LEU A 91 12.13 2.27 6.73
CA LEU A 91 12.40 1.60 7.99
C LEU A 91 12.61 0.10 7.79
N SER A 92 13.34 -0.51 8.72
CA SER A 92 13.47 -1.96 8.83
C SER A 92 12.24 -2.62 9.41
N GLN A 93 11.30 -1.90 10.03
CA GLN A 93 10.03 -2.45 10.51
C GLN A 93 8.94 -1.39 10.42
N ASP A 94 7.69 -1.83 10.36
CA ASP A 94 6.53 -0.95 10.41
C ASP A 94 6.43 -0.25 11.76
N LEU A 95 6.32 1.07 11.69
CA LEU A 95 5.95 1.90 12.83
C LEU A 95 4.54 2.43 12.59
N SER A 96 3.66 2.20 13.56
CA SER A 96 2.34 2.83 13.58
C SER A 96 2.44 4.35 13.64
N ALA A 97 1.37 5.02 13.22
CA ALA A 97 1.21 6.46 13.32
C ALA A 97 1.61 7.04 14.69
N GLN A 98 1.18 6.39 15.77
CA GLN A 98 1.47 6.80 17.14
C GLN A 98 2.97 6.86 17.44
N TYR A 99 3.76 5.91 16.91
CA TYR A 99 5.21 5.92 17.09
C TYR A 99 5.88 7.06 16.31
N LEU A 100 5.42 7.33 15.09
CA LEU A 100 5.93 8.44 14.27
C LEU A 100 5.64 9.80 14.90
N GLN A 101 4.41 9.98 15.37
CA GLN A 101 3.99 11.16 16.11
C GLN A 101 4.84 11.33 17.38
N ALA A 102 5.05 10.25 18.14
CA ALA A 102 5.88 10.26 19.32
C ALA A 102 7.32 10.69 18.99
N ILE A 103 7.95 10.14 17.94
CA ILE A 103 9.29 10.52 17.46
C ILE A 103 9.34 12.01 17.13
N SER A 104 8.40 12.51 16.33
CA SER A 104 8.36 13.92 15.93
C SER A 104 8.29 14.85 17.14
N LYS A 105 7.31 14.61 18.04
CA LYS A 105 7.11 15.39 19.27
C LYS A 105 8.35 15.40 20.16
N VAL A 106 8.96 14.23 20.33
CA VAL A 106 10.22 14.00 21.05
C VAL A 106 11.29 14.94 20.50
N TYR A 107 11.63 14.85 19.21
CA TYR A 107 12.71 15.65 18.60
C TYR A 107 12.41 17.15 18.55
N VAL A 108 11.17 17.54 18.26
CA VAL A 108 10.71 18.95 18.32
C VAL A 108 10.95 19.53 19.72
N ASN A 109 10.47 18.85 20.77
CA ASN A 109 10.65 19.31 22.15
C ASN A 109 12.12 19.37 22.57
N GLY A 110 12.90 18.36 22.17
CA GLY A 110 14.34 18.33 22.44
C GLY A 110 15.10 19.48 21.75
N ARG A 111 14.65 19.90 20.55
CA ARG A 111 15.23 21.03 19.82
C ARG A 111 14.88 22.36 20.48
N LYS A 112 13.60 22.56 20.82
CA LYS A 112 13.15 23.75 21.55
C LYS A 112 13.90 23.93 22.86
N ALA A 113 14.00 22.88 23.67
CA ALA A 113 14.73 22.90 24.93
C ALA A 113 16.24 23.19 24.74
N PHE A 114 16.81 22.83 23.59
CA PHE A 114 18.21 23.16 23.26
C PHE A 114 18.38 24.64 22.96
N ILE A 115 17.50 25.19 22.11
CA ILE A 115 17.52 26.60 21.70
C ILE A 115 17.22 27.53 22.88
N SER A 116 16.30 27.14 23.76
CA SER A 116 15.92 27.94 24.93
C SER A 116 16.98 27.95 26.05
N ASP A 117 18.01 27.09 26.00
CA ASP A 117 19.08 27.09 26.99
C ASP A 117 20.14 28.16 26.64
N PRO A 118 20.33 29.20 27.48
CA PRO A 118 21.27 30.27 27.22
C PRO A 118 22.72 29.80 27.04
N ARG A 119 23.06 28.63 27.58
CA ARG A 119 24.41 28.03 27.47
C ARG A 119 24.71 27.52 26.06
N ASN A 120 23.68 27.26 25.26
CA ASN A 120 23.77 26.68 23.93
C ASN A 120 23.69 27.71 22.79
N MET A 121 23.46 29.00 23.08
CA MET A 121 23.35 30.08 22.08
C MET A 121 24.61 30.29 21.21
N LYS A 122 25.76 29.69 21.57
CA LYS A 122 27.04 29.84 20.85
C LYS A 122 27.39 28.68 19.92
N SER A 123 26.55 27.65 19.79
CA SER A 123 26.84 26.51 18.90
C SER A 123 26.74 26.89 17.41
N THR A 124 27.73 26.41 16.66
CA THR A 124 28.16 26.70 15.27
C THR A 124 27.08 26.59 14.16
N PRO A 125 27.37 27.11 12.94
CA PRO A 125 26.40 27.24 11.84
C PRO A 125 25.78 25.90 11.43
N ASN A 126 24.52 25.96 11.00
CA ASN A 126 23.80 24.85 10.40
C ASN A 126 24.56 24.34 9.16
N ALA A 127 25.18 23.16 9.26
CA ALA A 127 25.59 22.43 8.08
C ALA A 127 24.33 22.12 7.27
N LYS A 128 24.34 22.48 5.98
CA LYS A 128 23.21 22.21 5.07
C LYS A 128 22.92 20.70 5.04
N GLY A 129 21.66 20.32 5.17
CA GLY A 129 21.21 18.93 5.23
C GLY A 129 21.34 18.26 6.60
N SER A 130 21.60 19.02 7.67
CA SER A 130 21.67 18.46 9.03
C SER A 130 20.29 18.31 9.68
N LEU A 131 20.18 17.39 10.64
CA LEU A 131 18.95 17.17 11.41
C LEU A 131 18.46 18.45 12.10
N LYS A 132 19.39 19.32 12.52
CA LYS A 132 19.10 20.61 13.15
C LYS A 132 18.34 21.54 12.21
N GLU A 133 18.77 21.63 10.94
CA GLU A 133 18.14 22.48 9.93
C GLU A 133 16.73 22.01 9.58
N ALA A 134 16.55 20.70 9.36
CA ALA A 134 15.23 20.14 9.05
C ALA A 134 14.22 20.39 10.20
N LEU A 135 14.67 20.25 11.45
CA LEU A 135 13.84 20.52 12.62
C LEU A 135 13.59 22.00 12.86
N ASP A 136 14.58 22.87 12.64
CA ASP A 136 14.38 24.32 12.75
C ASP A 136 13.33 24.82 11.74
N ALA A 137 13.24 24.20 10.56
CA ALA A 137 12.19 24.48 9.58
C ALA A 137 10.83 23.86 9.95
N TRP A 138 10.82 22.70 10.61
CA TRP A 138 9.59 21.97 10.98
C TRP A 138 8.91 22.55 12.23
N VAL A 139 9.68 22.98 13.23
CA VAL A 139 9.18 23.50 14.52
C VAL A 139 8.10 24.58 14.34
N PRO A 140 8.25 25.60 13.47
CA PRO A 140 7.20 26.60 13.25
C PRO A 140 5.88 26.00 12.72
N ILE A 141 5.95 25.05 11.78
CA ILE A 141 4.78 24.35 11.23
C ILE A 141 4.10 23.53 12.32
N TYR A 142 4.89 22.82 13.12
CA TYR A 142 4.39 22.04 14.24
C TYR A 142 3.63 22.91 15.24
N ASP A 143 4.22 24.05 15.64
CA ASP A 143 3.64 24.94 16.65
C ASP A 143 2.36 25.60 16.18
N GLU A 144 2.30 25.98 14.91
CA GLU A 144 1.10 26.49 14.27
C GLU A 144 -0.06 25.48 14.36
N VAL A 145 0.19 24.21 14.04
CA VAL A 145 -0.84 23.16 14.08
C VAL A 145 -1.29 22.83 15.49
N ILE A 146 -0.35 22.71 16.44
CA ILE A 146 -0.70 22.48 17.85
C ILE A 146 -1.54 23.63 18.40
N ALA A 147 -1.26 24.88 17.99
CA ALA A 147 -2.07 26.04 18.37
C ALA A 147 -3.50 26.02 17.79
N MET A 148 -3.71 25.39 16.63
CA MET A 148 -5.05 25.23 16.02
C MET A 148 -5.94 24.21 16.75
N GLY A 149 -5.34 23.34 17.59
CA GLY A 149 -6.04 22.27 18.29
C GLY A 149 -6.43 21.08 17.39
N PRO A 150 -6.74 19.92 17.99
CA PRO A 150 -7.09 18.71 17.24
C PRO A 150 -8.42 18.91 16.49
N ILE A 151 -8.59 18.19 15.38
CA ILE A 151 -9.89 18.10 14.71
C ILE A 151 -10.86 17.42 15.68
N GLN A 152 -11.79 18.19 16.26
CA GLN A 152 -12.88 17.64 17.06
C GLN A 152 -13.81 16.89 16.12
N SER A 153 -13.63 15.58 16.02
CA SER A 153 -14.42 14.64 15.22
C SER A 153 -14.60 15.05 13.75
N ILE A 154 -14.05 14.26 12.84
CA ILE A 154 -14.57 14.19 11.46
C ILE A 154 -15.90 13.42 11.52
N THR A 155 -16.86 13.92 12.28
CA THR A 155 -18.25 13.77 11.85
C THR A 155 -18.35 14.74 10.68
N LEU A 156 -18.52 14.19 9.48
CA LEU A 156 -19.07 14.92 8.35
C LEU A 156 -20.61 14.78 8.42
N PRO A 157 -21.34 15.42 9.36
CA PRO A 157 -22.74 15.64 9.08
C PRO A 157 -22.75 16.77 8.06
N ILE A 158 -23.12 16.44 6.83
CA ILE A 158 -23.73 17.31 5.82
C ILE A 158 -23.86 18.76 6.28
N LEU A 159 -22.77 19.52 6.24
CA LEU A 159 -22.75 20.96 6.46
C LEU A 159 -21.57 21.48 5.64
N LEU A 160 -21.88 21.74 4.36
CA LEU A 160 -21.10 22.55 3.42
C LEU A 160 -20.26 23.67 4.08
N PRO A 161 -20.73 24.41 5.11
CA PRO A 161 -19.96 25.52 5.68
C PRO A 161 -18.65 25.12 6.38
N ALA A 162 -18.54 23.91 6.95
CA ALA A 162 -17.33 23.51 7.69
C ALA A 162 -16.19 23.08 6.75
N ALA A 163 -16.53 22.41 5.65
CA ALA A 163 -15.59 22.09 4.58
C ALA A 163 -15.20 23.34 3.78
N GLU A 164 -16.13 24.28 3.59
CA GLU A 164 -15.81 25.60 3.06
C GLU A 164 -14.91 26.39 3.99
N HIS A 165 -15.10 26.34 5.31
CA HIS A 165 -14.17 26.97 6.25
C HIS A 165 -12.80 26.31 6.26
N LEU A 166 -12.71 24.97 6.22
CA LEU A 166 -11.41 24.29 6.13
C LEU A 166 -10.71 24.58 4.78
N ALA A 167 -11.44 24.58 3.68
CA ALA A 167 -10.92 24.95 2.36
C ALA A 167 -10.54 26.44 2.30
N THR A 168 -11.29 27.32 2.96
CA THR A 168 -10.98 28.75 3.06
C THR A 168 -9.81 29.01 3.99
N ASP A 169 -9.66 28.25 5.08
CA ASP A 169 -8.51 28.27 5.98
C ASP A 169 -7.26 27.76 5.25
N LEU A 170 -7.38 26.69 4.46
CA LEU A 170 -6.31 26.17 3.59
C LEU A 170 -5.95 27.16 2.47
N ASN A 171 -6.93 27.88 1.92
CA ASN A 171 -6.71 28.91 0.89
C ASN A 171 -6.20 30.25 1.46
N SER A 172 -6.49 30.55 2.73
CA SER A 172 -6.06 31.80 3.40
C SER A 172 -4.72 31.65 4.11
N LEU A 173 -4.30 30.42 4.41
CA LEU A 173 -2.91 30.06 4.66
C LEU A 173 -2.11 30.36 3.40
N LYS A 174 -1.49 31.55 3.34
CA LYS A 174 -0.50 31.94 2.33
C LYS A 174 0.72 31.03 2.43
N LEU A 175 0.58 29.79 1.98
CA LEU A 175 1.68 28.88 1.72
C LEU A 175 2.51 29.48 0.58
N ALA A 176 3.80 29.65 0.83
CA ALA A 176 4.73 30.28 -0.07
C ALA A 176 4.71 29.62 -1.47
N ASN A 177 4.45 30.44 -2.49
CA ASN A 177 4.88 30.29 -3.89
C ASN A 177 4.80 28.90 -4.54
N GLY A 178 3.64 28.24 -4.49
CA GLY A 178 3.28 27.16 -5.40
C GLY A 178 1.81 27.28 -5.81
N PRO A 179 1.41 26.85 -7.02
CA PRO A 179 0.00 26.73 -7.33
C PRO A 179 -0.60 25.69 -6.37
N VAL A 180 -1.38 26.15 -5.40
CA VAL A 180 -2.13 25.28 -4.50
C VAL A 180 -3.25 24.65 -5.32
N TYR A 181 -3.02 23.43 -5.82
CA TYR A 181 -4.12 22.62 -6.33
C TYR A 181 -5.05 22.34 -5.14
N CYS A 182 -6.20 23.01 -5.12
CA CYS A 182 -7.22 22.77 -4.11
C CYS A 182 -7.96 21.49 -4.49
N PHE A 183 -7.62 20.36 -3.84
CA PHE A 183 -8.41 19.15 -4.03
C PHE A 183 -9.84 19.38 -3.55
N PRO A 184 -10.84 18.73 -4.19
CA PRO A 184 -12.24 19.03 -3.94
C PRO A 184 -12.67 18.85 -2.48
N SER A 185 -13.49 19.78 -1.98
CA SER A 185 -13.93 19.83 -0.58
C SER A 185 -14.84 18.68 -0.13
N TYR A 186 -15.34 17.87 -1.07
CA TYR A 186 -16.17 16.70 -0.77
C TYR A 186 -15.33 15.49 -0.31
N LEU A 187 -14.00 15.54 -0.44
CA LEU A 187 -13.11 14.46 -0.04
C LEU A 187 -12.97 14.42 1.49
N ASN A 188 -12.96 13.23 2.07
CA ASN A 188 -12.65 13.02 3.48
C ASN A 188 -11.13 13.02 3.73
N ALA A 189 -10.72 13.07 5.00
CA ALA A 189 -9.30 13.13 5.37
C ALA A 189 -8.46 11.97 4.81
N ARG A 190 -9.03 10.76 4.75
CA ARG A 190 -8.36 9.56 4.22
C ARG A 190 -8.14 9.66 2.70
N GLU A 191 -9.11 10.21 2.01
CA GLU A 191 -9.06 10.48 0.57
C GLU A 191 -8.01 11.56 0.24
N TYR A 192 -7.99 12.65 0.99
CA TYR A 192 -6.94 13.68 0.90
C TYR A 192 -5.55 13.08 1.12
N ALA A 193 -5.44 12.18 2.11
CA ALA A 193 -4.22 11.46 2.42
C ALA A 193 -3.68 10.65 1.23
N TRP A 194 -4.54 9.89 0.54
CA TRP A 194 -4.14 9.11 -0.63
C TRP A 194 -3.71 9.97 -1.82
N ILE A 195 -4.45 11.03 -2.10
CA ILE A 195 -4.14 11.93 -3.22
C ILE A 195 -2.89 12.76 -2.94
N SER A 196 -2.55 12.95 -1.66
CA SER A 196 -1.39 13.72 -1.28
C SER A 196 -0.07 13.00 -1.56
N ASP A 197 0.00 11.69 -1.83
CA ASP A 197 1.24 11.00 -2.25
C ASP A 197 2.03 11.84 -3.29
N PRO A 198 3.36 12.07 -3.16
CA PRO A 198 4.03 13.08 -3.99
C PRO A 198 4.01 12.70 -5.47
N PHE A 199 4.15 11.40 -5.75
CA PHE A 199 4.08 10.85 -7.10
C PHE A 199 2.65 10.97 -7.65
N VAL A 200 1.64 10.53 -6.88
CA VAL A 200 0.24 10.60 -7.29
C VAL A 200 -0.18 12.04 -7.53
N LYS A 201 0.11 12.95 -6.61
CA LYS A 201 -0.18 14.37 -6.73
C LYS A 201 0.48 14.98 -7.97
N TRP A 202 1.77 14.73 -8.16
CA TRP A 202 2.51 15.26 -9.31
C TRP A 202 1.88 14.78 -10.63
N GLU A 203 1.59 13.49 -10.77
CA GLU A 203 0.96 12.94 -11.97
C GLU A 203 -0.47 13.49 -12.18
N LEU A 204 -1.28 13.57 -11.12
CA LEU A 204 -2.64 14.12 -11.20
C LEU A 204 -2.65 15.58 -11.67
N GLU A 205 -1.69 16.39 -11.25
CA GLU A 205 -1.55 17.78 -11.72
C GLU A 205 -1.26 17.88 -13.24
N HIS A 206 -0.72 16.83 -13.85
CA HIS A 206 -0.48 16.73 -15.29
C HIS A 206 -1.63 16.08 -16.05
N CYS A 207 -2.37 15.17 -15.40
CA CYS A 207 -3.52 14.47 -15.97
C CYS A 207 -4.81 15.30 -15.93
N LEU A 208 -5.05 16.03 -14.84
CA LEU A 208 -6.28 16.79 -14.62
C LEU A 208 -6.15 18.22 -15.17
N PRO A 209 -7.22 18.78 -15.77
CA PRO A 209 -7.21 20.18 -16.19
C PRO A 209 -7.02 21.11 -14.98
N LYS A 210 -6.22 22.15 -15.12
CA LYS A 210 -5.92 23.16 -14.07
C LYS A 210 -7.10 24.08 -13.72
N ILE A 211 -8.25 23.91 -14.38
CA ILE A 211 -9.42 24.78 -14.32
C ILE A 211 -10.65 23.88 -14.10
N PRO A 212 -11.67 24.30 -13.31
CA PRO A 212 -12.89 23.53 -13.15
C PRO A 212 -13.42 23.12 -14.53
N TYR A 213 -13.64 21.82 -14.67
CA TYR A 213 -14.00 21.10 -15.87
C TYR A 213 -14.76 21.96 -16.91
N MET A 214 -14.06 22.40 -17.96
CA MET A 214 -14.73 22.90 -19.17
C MET A 214 -15.01 21.71 -20.09
N PRO A 215 -16.28 21.43 -20.44
CA PRO A 215 -16.62 20.38 -21.40
C PRO A 215 -15.83 20.58 -22.70
N GLY A 216 -14.98 19.61 -23.05
CA GLY A 216 -14.16 19.62 -24.28
C GLY A 216 -12.65 19.68 -24.06
N HIS A 217 -12.15 19.91 -22.85
CA HIS A 217 -10.72 19.73 -22.55
C HIS A 217 -10.43 18.24 -22.38
N LYS A 218 -9.62 17.66 -23.27
CA LYS A 218 -9.15 16.27 -23.16
C LYS A 218 -8.21 16.16 -21.96
N SER A 219 -8.73 15.77 -20.80
CA SER A 219 -7.89 15.29 -19.70
C SER A 219 -7.05 14.14 -20.23
N LYS A 220 -5.74 14.14 -19.92
CA LYS A 220 -4.88 13.01 -20.23
C LYS A 220 -5.12 11.95 -19.17
N VAL A 221 -5.87 10.91 -19.52
CA VAL A 221 -6.02 9.73 -18.68
C VAL A 221 -4.61 9.15 -18.42
N PRO A 222 -4.24 8.82 -17.17
CA PRO A 222 -2.96 8.19 -16.87
C PRO A 222 -2.85 6.83 -17.56
N ALA A 223 -1.62 6.38 -17.79
CA ALA A 223 -1.40 5.03 -18.32
C ALA A 223 -2.05 3.99 -17.39
N LEU A 224 -2.74 3.01 -17.98
CA LEU A 224 -3.33 1.94 -17.19
C LEU A 224 -2.22 1.09 -16.57
N PRO A 225 -2.28 0.82 -15.25
CA PRO A 225 -1.35 -0.12 -14.63
C PRO A 225 -1.56 -1.51 -15.22
N ASP A 226 -0.44 -2.22 -15.37
CA ASP A 226 -0.40 -3.62 -15.76
C ASP A 226 -0.11 -4.50 -14.53
N ASN A 227 -0.01 -5.81 -14.77
CA ASN A 227 0.23 -6.83 -13.76
C ASN A 227 1.60 -6.72 -13.06
N VAL A 228 2.56 -5.97 -13.62
CA VAL A 228 3.91 -5.74 -13.06
C VAL A 228 4.12 -4.33 -12.52
N ALA A 229 3.16 -3.42 -12.74
CA ALA A 229 3.27 -2.04 -12.28
C ALA A 229 3.46 -1.95 -10.76
N ILE A 230 4.15 -0.91 -10.28
CA ILE A 230 4.16 -0.65 -8.84
C ILE A 230 2.78 -0.17 -8.35
N PRO A 231 2.45 -0.37 -7.06
CA PRO A 231 1.12 -0.06 -6.52
C PRO A 231 0.70 1.40 -6.69
N GLN A 232 1.68 2.32 -6.76
CA GLN A 232 1.40 3.75 -6.99
C GLN A 232 0.69 4.03 -8.31
N PHE A 233 0.93 3.25 -9.38
CA PHE A 233 0.21 3.46 -10.64
C PHE A 233 -1.26 3.06 -10.51
N SER A 234 -1.54 1.99 -9.76
CA SER A 234 -2.90 1.60 -9.41
C SER A 234 -3.58 2.67 -8.55
N GLN A 235 -2.88 3.17 -7.52
CA GLN A 235 -3.38 4.28 -6.68
C GLN A 235 -3.65 5.55 -7.50
N LEU A 236 -2.72 5.94 -8.37
CA LEU A 236 -2.87 7.08 -9.29
C LEU A 236 -4.12 6.92 -10.16
N PHE A 237 -4.32 5.75 -10.76
CA PHE A 237 -5.49 5.49 -11.61
C PHE A 237 -6.81 5.58 -10.83
N LEU A 238 -6.86 5.04 -9.61
CA LEU A 238 -8.03 5.12 -8.74
C LEU A 238 -8.32 6.57 -8.31
N CYS A 239 -7.29 7.32 -7.90
CA CYS A 239 -7.41 8.74 -7.60
C CYS A 239 -7.89 9.55 -8.81
N TYR A 240 -7.34 9.26 -9.99
CA TYR A 240 -7.75 9.90 -11.23
C TYR A 240 -9.22 9.61 -11.54
N SER A 241 -9.66 8.37 -11.37
CA SER A 241 -11.06 7.97 -11.60
C SER A 241 -12.01 8.71 -10.66
N GLU A 242 -11.67 8.83 -9.37
CA GLU A 242 -12.47 9.60 -8.40
C GLU A 242 -12.52 11.11 -8.74
N LEU A 243 -11.46 11.68 -9.31
CA LEU A 243 -11.36 13.12 -9.59
C LEU A 243 -11.89 13.51 -10.98
N ALA A 244 -11.79 12.63 -11.97
CA ALA A 244 -12.15 12.92 -13.37
C ALA A 244 -13.66 12.87 -13.66
N ARG A 245 -14.49 12.54 -12.67
CA ARG A 245 -15.95 12.41 -12.83
C ARG A 245 -16.66 13.74 -13.11
N LEU A 246 -17.72 13.67 -13.89
CA LEU A 246 -18.47 14.83 -14.43
C LEU A 246 -19.30 15.59 -13.38
N ASP A 247 -19.81 14.92 -12.34
CA ASP A 247 -20.62 15.57 -11.29
C ASP A 247 -20.31 15.01 -9.87
N PRO A 248 -19.16 15.37 -9.27
CA PRO A 248 -18.72 14.81 -7.99
C PRO A 248 -19.61 15.07 -6.76
N PRO A 249 -20.16 16.28 -6.52
CA PRO A 249 -20.87 16.59 -5.27
C PRO A 249 -22.21 15.88 -5.10
N THR A 250 -22.86 15.54 -6.20
CA THR A 250 -24.17 14.85 -6.24
C THR A 250 -24.02 13.34 -6.46
N SER A 251 -22.80 12.88 -6.69
CA SER A 251 -22.52 11.49 -7.04
C SER A 251 -22.93 10.54 -5.91
N SER A 252 -23.72 9.54 -6.30
CA SER A 252 -24.15 8.42 -5.46
C SER A 252 -23.04 7.38 -5.26
N PHE A 253 -21.84 7.59 -5.78
CA PHE A 253 -20.72 6.66 -5.65
C PHE A 253 -19.44 7.32 -5.12
N THR A 254 -18.48 6.48 -4.72
CA THR A 254 -17.11 6.87 -4.36
C THR A 254 -16.16 5.72 -4.68
N VAL A 255 -14.91 6.04 -5.02
CA VAL A 255 -13.83 5.10 -5.23
C VAL A 255 -12.95 5.03 -3.99
N PHE A 256 -12.69 3.82 -3.52
CA PHE A 256 -11.64 3.54 -2.55
C PHE A 256 -10.28 3.67 -3.25
N MET A 257 -9.59 4.79 -3.02
CA MET A 257 -8.43 5.18 -3.84
C MET A 257 -7.12 4.47 -3.51
N ALA A 258 -7.13 3.46 -2.63
CA ALA A 258 -5.97 2.62 -2.36
C ALA A 258 -6.15 1.23 -3.01
N PRO A 259 -5.15 0.69 -3.72
CA PRO A 259 -5.23 -0.67 -4.25
C PRO A 259 -5.24 -1.69 -3.10
N ILE A 260 -6.09 -2.71 -3.19
CA ILE A 260 -6.22 -3.75 -2.16
C ILE A 260 -5.28 -4.90 -2.53
N GLY A 261 -4.27 -5.17 -1.72
CA GLY A 261 -3.25 -6.19 -2.03
C GLY A 261 -3.21 -7.36 -1.07
N PHE A 262 -3.85 -7.24 0.10
CA PHE A 262 -3.70 -8.17 1.22
C PHE A 262 -5.04 -8.49 1.85
N ARG A 263 -5.19 -9.70 2.39
CA ARG A 263 -6.42 -10.12 3.07
C ARG A 263 -6.57 -9.37 4.39
N ASP A 264 -5.51 -9.35 5.17
CA ASP A 264 -5.48 -8.74 6.50
C ASP A 264 -4.16 -7.99 6.77
N SER A 265 -4.13 -7.25 7.88
CA SER A 265 -2.95 -6.46 8.27
C SER A 265 -1.74 -7.34 8.60
N LYS A 266 -1.96 -8.60 9.01
CA LYS A 266 -0.87 -9.53 9.34
C LYS A 266 -0.17 -10.00 8.07
N GLU A 267 -0.92 -10.35 7.03
CA GLU A 267 -0.40 -10.66 5.71
C GLU A 267 0.37 -9.46 5.16
N LYS A 268 -0.24 -8.27 5.16
CA LYS A 268 0.43 -7.02 4.74
C LYS A 268 1.77 -6.78 5.44
N ALA A 269 1.84 -7.03 6.75
CA ALA A 269 3.07 -6.89 7.54
C ALA A 269 4.11 -7.96 7.20
N ASN A 270 3.70 -9.22 6.96
CA ASN A 270 4.63 -10.28 6.54
C ASN A 270 5.28 -9.94 5.18
N TRP A 271 4.53 -9.30 4.29
CA TRP A 271 4.99 -8.88 2.97
C TRP A 271 5.82 -7.58 2.97
N PHE A 272 5.97 -6.92 4.12
CA PHE A 272 6.66 -5.63 4.21
C PHE A 272 8.09 -5.69 3.68
N HIS A 273 8.85 -6.68 4.13
CA HIS A 273 10.23 -6.86 3.71
C HIS A 273 10.33 -7.32 2.25
N ALA A 274 9.59 -8.35 1.86
CA ALA A 274 9.60 -8.91 0.50
C ALA A 274 9.36 -7.86 -0.57
N THR A 275 8.35 -7.03 -0.34
CA THR A 275 7.96 -6.00 -1.30
C THR A 275 8.82 -4.75 -1.19
N GLY A 276 9.93 -4.73 -0.43
CA GLY A 276 10.74 -3.53 -0.27
C GLY A 276 9.93 -2.35 0.27
N SER A 277 9.03 -2.59 1.24
CA SER A 277 8.07 -1.64 1.81
C SER A 277 6.86 -1.26 0.93
N TYR A 278 6.74 -1.76 -0.30
CA TYR A 278 5.59 -1.45 -1.16
C TYR A 278 4.26 -2.02 -0.63
N SER A 279 4.28 -2.99 0.28
CA SER A 279 3.07 -3.50 0.93
C SER A 279 2.28 -2.41 1.68
N LYS A 280 2.98 -1.38 2.21
CA LYS A 280 2.35 -0.24 2.90
C LYS A 280 1.41 0.58 2.02
N ARG A 281 1.64 0.55 0.71
CA ARG A 281 0.84 1.29 -0.29
C ARG A 281 -0.44 0.56 -0.70
N HIS A 282 -0.58 -0.69 -0.29
CA HIS A 282 -1.83 -1.42 -0.45
C HIS A 282 -2.68 -1.31 0.81
N ALA A 283 -3.99 -1.32 0.59
CA ALA A 283 -4.96 -1.58 1.61
C ALA A 283 -5.18 -3.10 1.81
N THR A 284 -5.92 -3.42 2.86
CA THR A 284 -6.45 -4.76 3.10
C THR A 284 -7.90 -4.89 2.65
N ILE A 285 -8.38 -6.12 2.46
CA ILE A 285 -9.81 -6.40 2.18
C ILE A 285 -10.68 -5.81 3.29
N ASP A 286 -10.27 -6.01 4.54
CA ASP A 286 -10.98 -5.49 5.72
C ASP A 286 -11.07 -3.97 5.71
N GLU A 287 -9.96 -3.28 5.41
CA GLU A 287 -9.92 -1.81 5.33
C GLU A 287 -10.86 -1.26 4.25
N PHE A 288 -11.04 -1.99 3.15
CA PHE A 288 -11.98 -1.65 2.09
C PHE A 288 -13.44 -1.81 2.54
N PHE A 289 -13.80 -2.93 3.17
CA PHE A 289 -15.18 -3.13 3.62
C PHE A 289 -15.56 -2.17 4.76
N ASP A 290 -14.65 -1.91 5.70
CA ASP A 290 -14.87 -0.89 6.74
C ASP A 290 -15.13 0.49 6.12
N TYR A 291 -14.33 0.86 5.11
CA TYR A 291 -14.55 2.08 4.36
C TYR A 291 -15.90 2.07 3.63
N ALA A 292 -16.24 0.97 2.95
CA ALA A 292 -17.45 0.87 2.16
C ALA A 292 -18.71 0.99 3.02
N VAL A 293 -18.75 0.27 4.15
CA VAL A 293 -19.83 0.35 5.12
C VAL A 293 -19.99 1.77 5.64
N HIS A 294 -18.89 2.40 6.08
CA HIS A 294 -18.90 3.77 6.58
C HIS A 294 -19.42 4.78 5.53
N MET A 295 -18.92 4.72 4.29
CA MET A 295 -19.35 5.64 3.23
C MET A 295 -20.81 5.45 2.83
N ILE A 296 -21.33 4.24 2.88
CA ILE A 296 -22.71 3.92 2.50
C ILE A 296 -23.71 4.29 3.61
N GLN A 297 -23.37 3.96 4.86
CA GLN A 297 -24.24 4.15 6.02
C GLN A 297 -24.18 5.60 6.56
N GLU A 298 -22.98 6.17 6.66
CA GLU A 298 -22.76 7.50 7.24
C GLU A 298 -22.47 8.56 6.16
N GLY A 299 -21.71 8.20 5.13
CA GLY A 299 -21.32 9.10 4.05
C GLY A 299 -22.38 9.37 2.98
N GLY A 300 -23.57 8.77 3.10
CA GLY A 300 -24.69 8.96 2.17
C GLY A 300 -24.47 8.38 0.77
N LYS A 301 -23.42 7.58 0.56
CA LYS A 301 -23.13 6.94 -0.74
C LYS A 301 -24.06 5.75 -0.97
N SER A 302 -24.28 5.44 -2.24
CA SER A 302 -25.05 4.28 -2.69
C SER A 302 -24.15 3.16 -3.20
N ILE A 303 -22.96 3.50 -3.73
CA ILE A 303 -21.98 2.55 -4.27
C ILE A 303 -20.57 2.93 -3.84
N VAL A 304 -19.76 1.96 -3.45
CA VAL A 304 -18.32 2.11 -3.17
C VAL A 304 -17.55 1.15 -4.04
N ILE A 305 -16.62 1.67 -4.82
CA ILE A 305 -15.86 0.91 -5.83
C ILE A 305 -14.43 0.73 -5.34
N GLY A 306 -13.88 -0.46 -5.45
CA GLY A 306 -12.50 -0.78 -5.08
C GLY A 306 -11.83 -1.66 -6.13
N MET A 307 -10.52 -1.81 -6.00
CA MET A 307 -9.73 -2.64 -6.91
C MET A 307 -8.73 -3.46 -6.10
N VAL A 308 -8.79 -4.77 -6.27
CA VAL A 308 -7.84 -5.74 -5.72
C VAL A 308 -6.74 -5.98 -6.74
N THR A 309 -5.49 -5.90 -6.29
CA THR A 309 -4.27 -6.24 -7.03
C THR A 309 -3.46 -7.22 -6.19
N TYR A 310 -3.78 -8.51 -6.28
CA TYR A 310 -3.22 -9.55 -5.40
C TYR A 310 -2.15 -10.39 -6.10
N TRP A 311 -1.32 -11.06 -5.29
CA TRP A 311 -0.31 -12.04 -5.75
C TRP A 311 -0.80 -13.48 -5.57
N MET A 312 -0.36 -14.38 -6.47
CA MET A 312 -0.60 -15.83 -6.34
C MET A 312 0.35 -16.46 -5.32
N ASN A 313 -0.11 -17.50 -4.61
CA ASN A 313 0.58 -18.07 -3.45
C ASN A 313 1.90 -18.82 -3.78
N GLU A 314 2.13 -19.25 -5.01
CA GLU A 314 3.41 -19.83 -5.43
C GLU A 314 4.58 -18.84 -5.21
N GLN A 315 4.27 -17.55 -5.10
CA GLN A 315 5.28 -16.53 -4.87
C GLN A 315 5.73 -16.40 -3.40
N TRP A 316 5.13 -17.15 -2.45
CA TRP A 316 5.58 -17.15 -1.06
C TRP A 316 6.94 -17.84 -0.90
N GLU A 317 7.30 -18.77 -1.78
CA GLU A 317 8.64 -19.36 -1.80
C GLU A 317 9.71 -18.28 -2.04
N TYR A 318 9.38 -17.16 -2.71
CA TYR A 318 10.27 -16.02 -2.87
C TYR A 318 10.48 -15.20 -1.59
N LEU A 319 9.57 -15.25 -0.61
CA LEU A 319 9.80 -14.65 0.72
C LEU A 319 11.00 -15.33 1.40
N ASP A 320 11.02 -16.66 1.37
CA ASP A 320 12.09 -17.48 1.96
C ASP A 320 13.37 -17.44 1.11
N PHE A 321 13.25 -17.39 -0.23
CA PHE A 321 14.40 -17.34 -1.15
C PHE A 321 15.21 -16.05 -0.98
N TYR A 322 14.57 -14.89 -0.86
CA TYR A 322 15.27 -13.61 -0.80
C TYR A 322 15.81 -13.28 0.60
N ASP A 323 15.18 -13.79 1.66
CA ASP A 323 15.74 -13.71 3.02
C ASP A 323 16.98 -14.62 3.18
N SER A 324 17.20 -15.56 2.25
CA SER A 324 18.27 -16.56 2.36
C SER A 324 19.64 -16.18 1.81
N GLU A 325 19.82 -15.32 0.79
CA GLU A 325 21.16 -14.84 0.40
C GLU A 325 21.27 -13.80 -0.74
N LYS A 326 22.32 -12.97 -0.63
CA LYS A 326 23.17 -12.18 -1.57
C LYS A 326 23.15 -12.40 -3.12
N LYS A 327 22.13 -12.99 -3.74
CA LYS A 327 22.26 -13.53 -5.12
C LYS A 327 22.00 -12.57 -6.30
N PHE A 328 21.57 -11.33 -6.07
CA PHE A 328 21.37 -10.36 -7.15
C PHE A 328 22.03 -9.01 -6.84
N PRO A 329 23.36 -8.88 -7.04
CA PRO A 329 24.06 -7.61 -6.79
C PRO A 329 23.61 -6.46 -7.71
N GLU A 330 22.92 -6.76 -8.82
CA GLU A 330 22.56 -5.79 -9.85
C GLU A 330 21.11 -5.27 -9.78
N GLN A 331 20.24 -5.89 -8.97
CA GLN A 331 18.83 -5.50 -8.86
C GLN A 331 18.44 -5.19 -7.42
N THR A 332 17.66 -4.13 -7.23
CA THR A 332 17.02 -3.87 -5.93
C THR A 332 15.92 -4.92 -5.67
N ARG A 333 15.65 -5.23 -4.39
CA ARG A 333 14.55 -6.14 -3.98
C ARG A 333 13.20 -5.75 -4.62
N ALA A 334 12.96 -4.45 -4.73
CA ALA A 334 11.80 -3.88 -5.39
C ALA A 334 11.72 -4.19 -6.89
N GLN A 335 12.83 -4.05 -7.61
CA GLN A 335 12.89 -4.36 -9.05
C GLN A 335 12.66 -5.84 -9.29
N TYR A 336 13.38 -6.70 -8.55
CA TYR A 336 13.19 -8.14 -8.62
C TYR A 336 11.73 -8.54 -8.36
N TRP A 337 11.11 -7.93 -7.35
CA TRP A 337 9.71 -8.18 -7.04
C TRP A 337 8.78 -7.80 -8.18
N ASN A 338 8.90 -6.59 -8.73
CA ASN A 338 8.06 -6.14 -9.83
C ASN A 338 8.24 -7.01 -11.09
N ASP A 339 9.46 -7.44 -11.36
CA ASP A 339 9.78 -8.20 -12.57
C ASP A 339 9.30 -9.66 -12.51
N ASN A 340 9.22 -10.25 -11.30
CA ASN A 340 8.97 -11.67 -11.12
C ASN A 340 7.62 -12.00 -10.46
N CYS A 341 6.98 -11.02 -9.81
CA CYS A 341 5.76 -11.25 -9.02
C CYS A 341 4.54 -10.61 -9.66
N ILE A 342 4.01 -11.32 -10.66
CA ILE A 342 2.80 -10.95 -11.40
C ILE A 342 1.61 -10.80 -10.45
N ARG A 343 0.88 -9.68 -10.59
CA ARG A 343 -0.36 -9.39 -9.86
C ARG A 343 -1.59 -9.63 -10.72
N TYR A 344 -2.70 -9.90 -10.04
CA TYR A 344 -3.99 -10.13 -10.65
C TYR A 344 -5.02 -9.12 -10.16
N GLY A 345 -5.88 -8.67 -11.08
CA GLY A 345 -6.94 -7.71 -10.84
C GLY A 345 -8.30 -8.35 -10.51
N ILE A 346 -8.97 -7.85 -9.47
CA ILE A 346 -10.42 -8.04 -9.25
C ILE A 346 -11.04 -6.68 -8.93
N GLY A 347 -12.09 -6.31 -9.66
CA GLY A 347 -12.89 -5.12 -9.38
C GLY A 347 -13.93 -5.43 -8.31
N LEU A 348 -14.11 -4.53 -7.33
CA LEU A 348 -15.12 -4.66 -6.29
C LEU A 348 -16.09 -3.48 -6.36
N ALA A 349 -17.38 -3.74 -6.23
CA ALA A 349 -18.39 -2.72 -5.98
C ALA A 349 -19.33 -3.18 -4.86
N VAL A 350 -19.38 -2.41 -3.78
CA VAL A 350 -20.35 -2.59 -2.69
C VAL A 350 -21.46 -1.58 -2.91
N ARG A 351 -22.72 -2.02 -3.02
CA ARG A 351 -23.87 -1.13 -3.19
C ARG A 351 -25.01 -1.42 -2.23
N LYS A 352 -25.85 -0.42 -1.97
CA LYS A 352 -27.14 -0.63 -1.29
C LYS A 352 -28.01 -1.58 -2.10
N ASN A 353 -28.72 -2.49 -1.43
CA ASN A 353 -29.66 -3.37 -2.11
C ASN A 353 -30.78 -2.53 -2.76
N PRO A 354 -31.00 -2.63 -4.09
CA PRO A 354 -31.95 -1.78 -4.82
C PRO A 354 -33.41 -2.04 -4.42
N ASP A 355 -33.72 -3.25 -3.93
CA ASP A 355 -35.08 -3.67 -3.59
C ASP A 355 -35.66 -3.03 -2.31
N GLY A 356 -34.91 -2.16 -1.65
CA GLY A 356 -35.31 -1.55 -0.37
C GLY A 356 -35.40 -2.55 0.80
N LYS A 357 -34.97 -3.80 0.61
CA LYS A 357 -35.01 -4.89 1.60
C LYS A 357 -34.01 -4.73 2.77
N GLY A 358 -33.28 -3.62 2.82
CA GLY A 358 -32.08 -3.49 3.67
C GLY A 358 -30.93 -4.34 3.12
N GLY A 359 -29.73 -4.16 3.68
CA GLY A 359 -28.55 -4.91 3.25
C GLY A 359 -27.73 -4.28 2.13
N LEU A 360 -26.58 -4.93 1.89
CA LEU A 360 -25.56 -4.53 0.92
C LEU A 360 -25.34 -5.67 -0.09
N GLN A 361 -25.08 -5.33 -1.34
CA GLN A 361 -24.67 -6.25 -2.38
C GLN A 361 -23.19 -6.05 -2.68
N LEU A 362 -22.43 -7.15 -2.80
CA LEU A 362 -21.07 -7.13 -3.31
C LEU A 362 -21.04 -7.67 -4.74
N ILE A 363 -20.47 -6.89 -5.64
CA ILE A 363 -20.29 -7.23 -7.04
C ILE A 363 -18.78 -7.32 -7.31
N MET A 364 -18.34 -8.46 -7.81
CA MET A 364 -16.94 -8.79 -8.07
C MET A 364 -16.72 -8.98 -9.56
N HIS A 365 -15.99 -8.05 -10.18
CA HIS A 365 -15.54 -8.21 -11.56
C HIS A 365 -14.21 -8.96 -11.60
N ASP A 366 -14.26 -10.22 -12.03
CA ASP A 366 -13.09 -11.11 -12.05
C ASP A 366 -12.82 -11.62 -13.46
N THR A 367 -11.97 -10.86 -14.14
CA THR A 367 -11.46 -11.18 -15.48
C THR A 367 -10.42 -12.29 -15.44
N THR A 368 -9.70 -12.42 -14.33
CA THR A 368 -8.66 -13.44 -14.15
C THR A 368 -9.24 -14.83 -14.29
N PHE A 369 -10.38 -15.11 -13.64
CA PHE A 369 -11.02 -16.42 -13.76
C PHE A 369 -11.43 -16.77 -15.19
N HIS A 370 -11.95 -15.80 -15.93
CA HIS A 370 -12.36 -16.01 -17.32
C HIS A 370 -11.15 -16.22 -18.23
N GLN A 371 -10.09 -15.43 -18.03
CA GLN A 371 -8.83 -15.54 -18.77
C GLN A 371 -8.12 -16.85 -18.49
N ILE A 372 -7.97 -17.26 -17.24
CA ILE A 372 -7.33 -18.53 -16.87
C ILE A 372 -8.18 -19.71 -17.36
N THR A 373 -9.49 -19.70 -17.14
CA THR A 373 -10.36 -20.78 -17.65
C THR A 373 -10.29 -20.90 -19.18
N ALA A 374 -10.16 -19.78 -19.91
CA ALA A 374 -10.02 -19.78 -21.37
C ALA A 374 -8.62 -20.23 -21.82
N MET A 375 -7.55 -19.64 -21.25
CA MET A 375 -6.16 -19.98 -21.58
C MET A 375 -5.86 -21.45 -21.33
N PHE A 376 -6.35 -22.00 -20.21
CA PHE A 376 -6.09 -23.40 -19.89
C PHE A 376 -6.96 -24.37 -20.65
N ARG A 377 -8.18 -23.98 -21.09
CA ARG A 377 -8.94 -24.80 -22.05
C ARG A 377 -8.15 -24.98 -23.34
N ASP A 378 -7.52 -23.92 -23.84
CA ASP A 378 -6.69 -23.96 -25.05
C ASP A 378 -5.35 -24.71 -24.87
N ILE A 379 -4.85 -24.84 -23.63
CA ILE A 379 -3.60 -25.55 -23.29
C ILE A 379 -3.84 -27.03 -22.97
N ILE A 380 -4.92 -27.36 -22.26
CA ILE A 380 -5.34 -28.76 -21.99
C ILE A 380 -5.66 -29.48 -23.30
N ASP A 381 -6.24 -28.76 -24.26
CA ASP A 381 -6.54 -29.30 -25.58
C ASP A 381 -5.29 -29.48 -26.48
N GLN A 382 -4.10 -29.03 -26.04
CA GLN A 382 -2.83 -29.22 -26.75
C GLN A 382 -2.03 -30.42 -26.23
N PRO A 383 -1.50 -31.30 -27.12
CA PRO A 383 -0.64 -32.40 -26.70
C PRO A 383 0.67 -31.85 -26.11
N GLY A 384 0.88 -32.06 -24.81
CA GLY A 384 2.06 -31.57 -24.08
C GLY A 384 1.86 -30.26 -23.31
N GLY A 385 0.60 -29.83 -23.11
CA GLY A 385 0.27 -28.69 -22.25
C GLY A 385 0.68 -28.89 -20.78
N ILE A 386 0.70 -27.77 -20.05
CA ILE A 386 0.92 -27.73 -18.60
C ILE A 386 -0.02 -28.75 -17.92
N GLY A 387 0.52 -29.64 -17.10
CA GLY A 387 -0.27 -30.71 -16.46
C GLY A 387 -1.42 -30.15 -15.61
N ASP A 388 -2.52 -30.90 -15.54
CA ASP A 388 -3.76 -30.55 -14.81
C ASP A 388 -3.50 -30.04 -13.37
N GLU A 389 -2.45 -30.55 -12.71
CA GLU A 389 -2.10 -30.18 -11.33
C GLU A 389 -1.77 -28.69 -11.14
N SER A 390 -1.07 -28.05 -12.10
CA SER A 390 -0.74 -26.62 -12.00
C SER A 390 -1.95 -25.71 -12.24
N LEU A 391 -2.90 -26.16 -13.07
CA LEU A 391 -4.17 -25.47 -13.27
C LEU A 391 -5.03 -25.54 -12.02
N ASP A 392 -5.16 -26.72 -11.42
CA ASP A 392 -5.93 -26.92 -10.21
C ASP A 392 -5.40 -26.05 -9.06
N GLU A 393 -4.08 -25.90 -8.95
CA GLU A 393 -3.44 -25.05 -7.94
C GLU A 393 -3.72 -23.55 -8.16
N GLN A 394 -3.62 -23.05 -9.39
CA GLN A 394 -3.96 -21.66 -9.71
C GLN A 394 -5.46 -21.37 -9.51
N LEU A 395 -6.34 -22.31 -9.89
CA LEU A 395 -7.78 -22.23 -9.62
C LEU A 395 -8.06 -22.22 -8.12
N LYS A 396 -7.39 -23.07 -7.34
CA LYS A 396 -7.49 -23.12 -5.87
C LYS A 396 -7.12 -21.78 -5.24
N HIS A 397 -6.07 -21.12 -5.72
CA HIS A 397 -5.65 -19.82 -5.20
C HIS A 397 -6.57 -18.66 -5.55
N MET A 398 -7.15 -18.63 -6.75
CA MET A 398 -8.21 -17.67 -7.05
C MET A 398 -9.46 -17.90 -6.21
N GLN A 399 -9.83 -19.17 -6.02
CA GLN A 399 -10.91 -19.55 -5.11
C GLN A 399 -10.60 -19.10 -3.68
N ASP A 400 -9.35 -19.18 -3.22
CA ASP A 400 -8.93 -18.65 -1.92
C ASP A 400 -9.18 -17.14 -1.78
N TRP A 401 -8.87 -16.35 -2.81
CA TRP A 401 -9.06 -14.89 -2.78
C TRP A 401 -10.53 -14.50 -2.84
N ARG A 402 -11.33 -15.13 -3.72
CA ARG A 402 -12.79 -14.94 -3.74
C ARG A 402 -13.42 -15.31 -2.40
N ALA A 403 -13.01 -16.44 -1.83
CA ALA A 403 -13.47 -16.88 -0.53
C ALA A 403 -13.08 -15.89 0.58
N ALA A 404 -11.85 -15.36 0.56
CA ALA A 404 -11.40 -14.35 1.52
C ALA A 404 -12.20 -13.05 1.40
N ILE A 405 -12.44 -12.56 0.18
CA ILE A 405 -13.26 -11.37 -0.09
C ILE A 405 -14.70 -11.59 0.39
N ALA A 406 -15.33 -12.71 0.00
CA ALA A 406 -16.68 -13.08 0.40
C ALA A 406 -16.83 -13.23 1.91
N LYS A 407 -15.81 -13.80 2.57
CA LYS A 407 -15.79 -13.93 4.02
C LYS A 407 -15.73 -12.56 4.72
N SER A 408 -14.77 -11.72 4.34
CA SER A 408 -14.64 -10.38 4.94
C SER A 408 -15.87 -9.52 4.68
N ALA A 409 -16.46 -9.63 3.48
CA ALA A 409 -17.75 -9.05 3.13
C ALA A 409 -18.85 -9.45 4.13
N TYR A 410 -19.01 -10.76 4.39
CA TYR A 410 -20.01 -11.26 5.33
C TYR A 410 -19.77 -10.76 6.76
N GLU A 411 -18.51 -10.82 7.23
CA GLU A 411 -18.14 -10.42 8.59
C GLU A 411 -18.31 -8.91 8.84
N ARG A 412 -17.95 -8.07 7.86
CA ARG A 412 -17.89 -6.61 8.02
C ARG A 412 -19.18 -5.90 7.64
N MET A 413 -19.90 -6.38 6.62
CA MET A 413 -21.14 -5.74 6.21
C MET A 413 -22.29 -5.99 7.19
N ASN A 414 -22.23 -7.10 7.96
CA ASN A 414 -23.07 -7.41 9.14
C ASN A 414 -24.56 -7.00 9.03
N ASP A 415 -25.10 -7.07 7.82
CA ASP A 415 -26.48 -6.74 7.51
C ASP A 415 -27.08 -7.98 6.85
N ARG A 416 -28.29 -8.36 7.28
CA ARG A 416 -28.91 -9.66 7.00
C ARG A 416 -29.26 -9.83 5.52
N GLY A 417 -28.27 -10.14 4.67
CA GLY A 417 -28.48 -10.42 3.25
C GLY A 417 -27.39 -9.86 2.33
N VAL A 418 -26.11 -10.19 2.59
CA VAL A 418 -25.05 -9.91 1.62
C VAL A 418 -25.28 -10.78 0.38
N GLU A 419 -25.63 -10.13 -0.74
CA GLU A 419 -25.74 -10.83 -2.02
C GLU A 419 -24.43 -10.71 -2.79
N LEU A 420 -23.94 -11.84 -3.28
CA LEU A 420 -22.71 -11.89 -4.06
C LEU A 420 -23.00 -12.06 -5.54
N TRP A 421 -22.37 -11.21 -6.32
CA TRP A 421 -22.35 -11.27 -7.77
C TRP A 421 -20.91 -11.36 -8.24
N TYR A 422 -20.62 -12.25 -9.18
CA TYR A 422 -19.27 -12.40 -9.72
C TYR A 422 -19.26 -12.55 -11.24
N GLY A 423 -18.13 -12.22 -11.85
CA GLY A 423 -17.90 -12.30 -13.30
C GLY A 423 -18.12 -10.97 -13.99
N GLY A 424 -18.97 -10.93 -14.99
CA GLY A 424 -19.28 -9.72 -15.73
C GLY A 424 -18.36 -9.43 -16.91
N MET A 425 -18.86 -8.66 -17.87
CA MET A 425 -18.13 -8.13 -19.01
C MET A 425 -18.08 -6.60 -18.92
N ALA A 426 -16.88 -6.03 -18.93
CA ALA A 426 -16.72 -4.59 -19.06
C ALA A 426 -17.02 -4.15 -20.52
N PRO A 427 -17.79 -3.07 -20.72
CA PRO A 427 -18.08 -2.54 -22.06
C PRO A 427 -16.82 -1.95 -22.71
N ASN A 428 -15.75 -1.74 -21.94
CA ASN A 428 -14.43 -1.28 -22.36
C ASN A 428 -14.51 0.11 -22.99
N LEU A 429 -15.27 1.01 -22.37
CA LEU A 429 -15.50 2.35 -22.93
C LEU A 429 -14.25 3.20 -22.90
N LEU A 430 -13.34 2.95 -21.96
CA LEU A 430 -12.01 3.54 -21.97
C LEU A 430 -11.32 3.34 -23.35
N SER A 431 -11.40 2.13 -23.91
CA SER A 431 -10.86 1.85 -25.24
C SER A 431 -11.64 2.53 -26.36
N LYS A 432 -12.98 2.43 -26.31
CA LYS A 432 -13.86 2.94 -27.37
C LYS A 432 -13.93 4.47 -27.44
N ILE A 433 -13.88 5.15 -26.30
CA ILE A 433 -14.09 6.59 -26.17
C ILE A 433 -12.76 7.33 -26.06
N VAL A 434 -11.83 6.84 -25.24
CA VAL A 434 -10.54 7.51 -24.99
C VAL A 434 -9.47 7.02 -25.96
N GLY A 435 -9.64 5.85 -26.59
CA GLY A 435 -8.66 5.27 -27.51
C GLY A 435 -7.49 4.59 -26.79
N ILE A 436 -7.66 4.20 -25.53
CA ILE A 436 -6.64 3.46 -24.77
C ILE A 436 -6.72 1.98 -25.15
N GLU A 437 -5.59 1.44 -25.59
CA GLU A 437 -5.48 0.01 -25.89
C GLU A 437 -5.51 -0.79 -24.58
N LEU A 438 -6.43 -1.76 -24.50
CA LEU A 438 -6.53 -2.67 -23.37
C LEU A 438 -5.74 -3.93 -23.67
N ASN A 439 -5.04 -4.45 -22.66
CA ASN A 439 -4.41 -5.76 -22.76
C ASN A 439 -5.36 -6.83 -22.23
N PRO A 440 -6.04 -7.62 -23.08
CA PRO A 440 -7.01 -8.61 -22.64
C PRO A 440 -6.39 -9.80 -21.90
N LYS A 441 -5.05 -9.91 -21.84
CA LYS A 441 -4.32 -10.92 -21.06
C LYS A 441 -3.91 -10.42 -19.67
N ASP A 442 -4.13 -9.14 -19.39
CA ASP A 442 -3.75 -8.51 -18.12
C ASP A 442 -5.00 -8.19 -17.32
N SER A 443 -5.23 -8.92 -16.23
CA SER A 443 -6.41 -8.72 -15.41
C SER A 443 -6.40 -7.42 -14.61
N VAL A 444 -5.22 -6.85 -14.29
CA VAL A 444 -5.11 -5.53 -13.63
C VAL A 444 -5.57 -4.45 -14.60
N ASN A 445 -5.06 -4.46 -15.84
CA ASN A 445 -5.43 -3.52 -16.90
C ASN A 445 -6.94 -3.56 -17.20
N MET A 446 -7.49 -4.77 -17.35
CA MET A 446 -8.92 -4.98 -17.59
C MET A 446 -9.79 -4.56 -16.39
N THR A 447 -9.29 -4.73 -15.17
CA THR A 447 -9.98 -4.27 -13.97
C THR A 447 -10.02 -2.75 -13.90
N CYS A 448 -8.95 -2.05 -14.29
CA CYS A 448 -8.95 -0.59 -14.40
C CYS A 448 -10.00 -0.09 -15.39
N ALA A 449 -10.14 -0.74 -16.55
CA ALA A 449 -11.19 -0.41 -17.50
C ALA A 449 -12.60 -0.56 -16.91
N TRP A 450 -12.84 -1.63 -16.15
CA TRP A 450 -14.11 -1.83 -15.45
C TRP A 450 -14.38 -0.77 -14.37
N VAL A 451 -13.36 -0.41 -13.58
CA VAL A 451 -13.49 0.67 -12.58
C VAL A 451 -13.85 1.98 -13.27
N TRP A 452 -13.18 2.33 -14.37
CA TRP A 452 -13.49 3.53 -15.15
C TRP A 452 -14.93 3.54 -15.65
N ASP A 453 -15.37 2.45 -16.27
CA ASP A 453 -16.72 2.33 -16.80
C ASP A 453 -17.75 2.47 -15.68
N THR A 454 -17.52 1.82 -14.53
CA THR A 454 -18.39 1.88 -13.35
C THR A 454 -18.49 3.30 -12.79
N VAL A 455 -17.36 3.99 -12.63
CA VAL A 455 -17.28 5.38 -12.14
C VAL A 455 -17.96 6.37 -13.09
N ASN A 456 -17.98 6.10 -14.39
CA ASN A 456 -18.65 6.96 -15.37
C ASN A 456 -20.14 6.61 -15.55
N GLY A 457 -20.72 5.81 -14.66
CA GLY A 457 -22.13 5.46 -14.67
C GLY A 457 -22.50 4.37 -15.68
N TYR A 458 -21.50 3.70 -16.28
CA TYR A 458 -21.71 2.55 -17.14
C TYR A 458 -21.66 1.26 -16.32
N PHE A 459 -22.59 1.18 -15.39
CA PHE A 459 -22.81 0.06 -14.49
C PHE A 459 -24.30 -0.29 -14.48
N PRO A 460 -24.71 -1.55 -14.25
CA PRO A 460 -26.11 -1.93 -14.14
C PRO A 460 -26.90 -0.98 -13.23
N ASP A 461 -27.96 -0.38 -13.78
CA ASP A 461 -28.72 0.67 -13.14
C ASP A 461 -29.48 0.08 -11.94
N PRO A 462 -29.18 0.50 -10.70
CA PRO A 462 -29.92 0.04 -9.54
C PRO A 462 -31.40 0.45 -9.57
N ALA A 463 -31.78 1.44 -10.38
CA ALA A 463 -33.17 1.87 -10.58
C ALA A 463 -33.89 1.14 -11.74
N ALA A 464 -33.23 0.18 -12.39
CA ALA A 464 -33.87 -0.65 -13.40
C ALA A 464 -35.09 -1.38 -12.86
N ASN A 465 -36.04 -1.72 -13.73
CA ASN A 465 -37.22 -2.50 -13.34
C ASN A 465 -36.86 -3.88 -12.76
N ASP A 466 -35.70 -4.43 -13.18
CA ASP A 466 -35.13 -5.68 -12.67
C ASP A 466 -33.59 -5.55 -12.61
N PRO A 467 -33.04 -5.02 -11.49
CA PRO A 467 -31.60 -4.78 -11.33
C PRO A 467 -30.76 -6.06 -11.37
N ASP A 468 -31.35 -7.19 -11.00
CA ASP A 468 -30.72 -8.51 -11.02
C ASP A 468 -30.60 -9.03 -12.46
N LEU A 469 -31.66 -8.86 -13.26
CA LEU A 469 -31.62 -9.18 -14.68
C LEU A 469 -30.59 -8.33 -15.42
N GLU A 470 -30.45 -7.05 -15.08
CA GLU A 470 -29.39 -6.23 -15.68
C GLU A 470 -28.00 -6.76 -15.35
N LEU A 471 -27.73 -7.15 -14.10
CA LEU A 471 -26.48 -7.79 -13.74
C LEU A 471 -26.22 -9.07 -14.55
N MET A 472 -27.25 -9.90 -14.75
CA MET A 472 -27.15 -11.10 -15.59
C MET A 472 -26.88 -10.78 -17.06
N VAL A 473 -27.51 -9.75 -17.62
CA VAL A 473 -27.26 -9.27 -19.00
C VAL A 473 -25.81 -8.81 -19.16
N TRP A 474 -25.24 -8.23 -18.11
CA TRP A 474 -23.84 -7.85 -18.06
C TRP A 474 -22.89 -9.03 -17.79
N GLY A 475 -23.42 -10.26 -17.70
CA GLY A 475 -22.64 -11.48 -17.52
C GLY A 475 -22.25 -11.77 -16.07
N PHE A 476 -22.86 -11.09 -15.09
CA PHE A 476 -22.67 -11.43 -13.69
C PHE A 476 -23.54 -12.63 -13.30
N GLN A 477 -22.98 -13.50 -12.47
CA GLN A 477 -23.67 -14.64 -11.90
C GLN A 477 -23.91 -14.38 -10.41
N ARG A 478 -25.14 -14.66 -9.97
CA ARG A 478 -25.52 -14.55 -8.56
C ARG A 478 -25.10 -15.81 -7.83
N GLU A 479 -24.32 -15.65 -6.76
CA GLU A 479 -24.10 -16.72 -5.80
C GLU A 479 -24.90 -16.47 -4.53
N VAL A 480 -25.84 -17.36 -4.24
CA VAL A 480 -26.45 -17.41 -2.91
C VAL A 480 -25.48 -18.17 -2.01
N ILE A 481 -24.80 -17.45 -1.12
CA ILE A 481 -24.11 -18.06 0.00
C ILE A 481 -25.19 -18.47 1.01
N HIS A 482 -25.50 -19.76 1.04
CA HIS A 482 -26.21 -20.35 2.18
C HIS A 482 -25.24 -20.51 3.36
N ASP A 483 -25.73 -20.47 4.60
CA ASP A 483 -24.91 -20.68 5.80
C ASP A 483 -24.09 -21.99 5.72
N ASP A 484 -24.63 -23.02 5.05
CA ASP A 484 -23.93 -24.28 4.76
C ASP A 484 -22.72 -24.12 3.84
N LYS A 485 -22.75 -23.16 2.90
CA LYS A 485 -21.59 -22.84 2.03
C LYS A 485 -20.52 -22.05 2.78
N MET A 486 -20.89 -21.24 3.78
CA MET A 486 -19.90 -20.63 4.67
C MET A 486 -19.16 -21.70 5.48
N ALA A 487 -19.86 -22.73 5.95
CA ALA A 487 -19.21 -23.88 6.58
C ALA A 487 -18.25 -24.61 5.61
N ILE A 488 -18.58 -24.68 4.31
CA ILE A 488 -17.67 -25.22 3.28
C ILE A 488 -16.47 -24.30 3.05
N ILE A 489 -16.67 -22.98 2.97
CA ILE A 489 -15.58 -21.99 2.85
C ILE A 489 -14.67 -22.03 4.08
N GLU A 490 -15.24 -22.13 5.28
CA GLU A 490 -14.49 -22.28 6.52
C GLU A 490 -13.73 -23.60 6.58
N THR A 491 -14.35 -24.70 6.13
CA THR A 491 -13.71 -26.02 6.04
C THR A 491 -12.57 -26.00 5.03
N PHE A 492 -12.76 -25.35 3.88
CA PHE A 492 -11.75 -25.17 2.85
C PHE A 492 -10.59 -24.31 3.36
N CYS A 493 -10.88 -23.15 3.96
CA CYS A 493 -9.88 -22.29 4.61
C CYS A 493 -9.13 -23.01 5.73
N LYS A 494 -9.80 -23.87 6.50
CA LYS A 494 -9.18 -24.70 7.56
C LYS A 494 -8.25 -25.75 6.95
N LYS A 495 -8.69 -26.45 5.91
CA LYS A 495 -7.88 -27.46 5.21
C LYS A 495 -6.64 -26.85 4.56
N VAL A 496 -6.76 -25.67 3.95
CA VAL A 496 -5.62 -24.91 3.40
C VAL A 496 -4.64 -24.49 4.50
N LYS A 497 -5.13 -24.06 5.67
CA LYS A 497 -4.27 -23.75 6.83
C LYS A 497 -3.55 -25.00 7.36
N GLU A 498 -4.22 -26.14 7.40
CA GLU A 498 -3.63 -27.42 7.82
C GLU A 498 -2.57 -27.89 6.81
N GLU A 499 -2.84 -27.85 5.51
CA GLU A 499 -1.87 -28.18 4.44
C GLU A 499 -0.64 -27.25 4.48
N LYS A 500 -0.83 -25.93 4.68
CA LYS A 500 0.28 -24.98 4.86
C LYS A 500 1.06 -25.22 6.16
N ALA A 501 0.43 -25.74 7.21
CA ALA A 501 1.12 -26.13 8.43
C ALA A 501 1.97 -27.40 8.23
N TYR A 502 1.55 -28.31 7.35
CA TYR A 502 2.33 -29.50 6.97
C TYR A 502 3.54 -29.18 6.08
N MET A 503 3.46 -28.17 5.20
CA MET A 503 4.65 -27.73 4.43
C MET A 503 5.66 -26.95 5.29
N LYS A 504 5.25 -26.47 6.47
CA LYS A 504 6.09 -25.70 7.38
C LYS A 504 6.63 -26.61 8.48
N TYR A 505 7.54 -27.56 8.15
CA TYR A 505 8.69 -28.08 8.94
C TYR A 505 9.14 -29.49 8.46
N PRO A 506 10.44 -29.89 8.58
CA PRO A 506 11.62 -29.12 9.00
C PRO A 506 12.78 -29.05 7.98
N LYS A 507 13.44 -27.89 7.94
CA LYS A 507 14.86 -27.71 7.56
C LYS A 507 15.84 -28.58 8.40
N ASP A 508 15.38 -29.17 9.50
CA ASP A 508 16.18 -30.01 10.40
C ASP A 508 16.45 -31.43 9.88
N ILE A 509 15.75 -31.90 8.84
CA ILE A 509 16.01 -33.24 8.25
C ILE A 509 17.22 -33.19 7.30
N MET A 510 17.42 -32.08 6.58
CA MET A 510 18.58 -31.93 5.69
C MET A 510 19.91 -31.64 6.41
N ALA A 511 19.89 -31.32 7.71
CA ALA A 511 21.09 -31.18 8.52
C ALA A 511 21.58 -32.53 9.10
N ALA A 512 20.76 -33.58 9.02
CA ALA A 512 21.13 -34.91 9.51
C ALA A 512 21.86 -35.76 8.45
N ASP A 513 21.53 -35.57 7.17
CA ASP A 513 22.13 -36.36 6.07
C ASP A 513 23.48 -35.81 5.56
N ALA A 514 23.93 -34.65 6.06
CA ALA A 514 25.21 -34.04 5.67
C ALA A 514 26.40 -34.47 6.56
N LYS A 515 26.26 -35.55 7.34
CA LYS A 515 27.29 -36.00 8.30
C LYS A 515 27.93 -37.36 8.01
N ASP A 516 27.53 -38.05 6.94
CA ASP A 516 28.03 -39.41 6.65
C ASP A 516 28.97 -39.51 5.43
N ASP A 517 29.35 -38.39 4.78
CA ASP A 517 30.24 -38.40 3.60
C ASP A 517 31.61 -37.72 3.85
N GLU A 518 32.23 -37.94 5.01
CA GLU A 518 33.66 -37.64 5.23
C GLU A 518 34.45 -38.95 5.43
N GLU A 519 34.68 -39.71 4.36
CA GLU A 519 35.80 -40.66 4.30
C GLU A 519 36.52 -40.57 2.94
N GLU A 520 37.82 -40.26 3.06
CA GLU A 520 38.92 -40.64 2.16
C GLU A 520 38.95 -40.08 0.73
N GLU A 521 39.80 -39.06 0.52
CA GLU A 521 40.75 -39.16 -0.60
C GLU A 521 42.08 -38.47 -0.24
N GLU A 522 43.13 -39.28 -0.37
CA GLU A 522 44.51 -39.02 0.03
C GLU A 522 45.21 -37.99 -0.86
N ALA A 523 46.27 -37.41 -0.30
CA ALA A 523 47.18 -36.51 -0.95
C ALA A 523 47.99 -37.21 -2.06
N GLU A 524 48.05 -36.59 -3.23
CA GLU A 524 49.21 -36.70 -4.12
C GLU A 524 49.70 -35.30 -4.48
N ASP A 525 50.91 -35.02 -4.01
CA ASP A 525 51.81 -33.99 -4.51
C ASP A 525 52.00 -34.18 -6.02
N ASP A 526 51.93 -33.11 -6.80
CA ASP A 526 52.78 -33.02 -7.98
C ASP A 526 53.14 -31.58 -8.33
N GLU A 527 54.45 -31.40 -8.29
CA GLU A 527 55.33 -30.31 -8.64
C GLU A 527 55.24 -30.02 -10.15
N TYR A 528 54.87 -28.80 -10.57
CA TYR A 528 55.25 -28.30 -11.90
C TYR A 528 55.54 -26.80 -11.91
N ASP A 529 56.83 -26.54 -11.88
CA ASP A 529 57.54 -25.33 -12.31
C ASP A 529 57.29 -25.09 -13.81
N CYS A 530 56.90 -23.87 -14.19
CA CYS A 530 57.01 -23.38 -15.57
C CYS A 530 57.06 -21.84 -15.59
N ASP A 531 58.28 -21.32 -15.53
CA ASP A 531 58.65 -20.02 -16.07
C ASP A 531 58.15 -19.84 -17.51
N ARG A 532 57.44 -18.74 -17.79
CA ARG A 532 57.50 -18.11 -19.11
C ARG A 532 57.21 -16.61 -19.06
N ALA A 533 58.30 -15.84 -19.09
CA ALA A 533 58.32 -14.49 -19.61
C ALA A 533 58.12 -14.52 -21.13
N SER A 534 57.29 -13.62 -21.65
CA SER A 534 57.53 -12.91 -22.91
C SER A 534 56.43 -11.88 -23.16
N ASP A 535 56.85 -10.62 -23.13
CA ASP A 535 56.70 -9.64 -24.21
C ASP A 535 55.30 -9.14 -24.62
N GLU A 536 55.13 -7.87 -24.28
CA GLU A 536 55.00 -6.75 -25.22
C GLU A 536 53.74 -6.58 -26.11
N ASN A 537 53.31 -5.32 -26.11
CA ASN A 537 52.84 -4.50 -27.24
C ASN A 537 51.32 -4.24 -27.42
N TYR A 538 50.97 -2.98 -27.08
CA TYR A 538 50.41 -1.94 -27.96
C TYR A 538 48.98 -2.12 -28.52
N ILE A 539 48.03 -1.27 -28.08
CA ILE A 539 47.64 0.02 -28.71
C ILE A 539 46.39 0.60 -28.00
N GLU A 540 46.42 1.93 -27.92
CA GLU A 540 45.44 2.98 -27.54
C GLU A 540 43.97 2.64 -27.28
#